data_AF-A0A1H0JR18-F1
#
_entry.id   AF-A0A1H0JR18-F1
#
_cell.length_a   1.000
_cell.length_b   1.000
_cell.length_c   1.000
_cell.angle_alpha   90.00
_cell.angle_beta   90.00
_cell.angle_gamma   90.00
#
_symmetry.space_group_name_H-M   'P 1'
#
loop_
_entity.id
_entity.type
_entity.pdbx_description
1 polymer ?
#
loop_
_entity_poly.entity_id
_entity_poly.type
_entity_poly.pdbx_seq_one_letter_code
_entity_poly.pdbx_strand_id
1 'polypeptide(L)'
;MSEQEQEYVFHPADLVEYAMDKPIGAARAALTIGLEDADVYPDIIIAELSGNMELNQRFLKKLTGALRKDPNKIIGDMPNRIQGLQFERDLGL
;
A
#
# COMPACT_ATOMS: atom_id res chain seq x y z
N MET A 1 -15.83 -8.59 -33.85
CA MET A 1 -15.60 -7.67 -32.72
C MET A 1 -15.21 -8.57 -31.57
N SER A 2 -13.91 -8.78 -31.38
CA SER A 2 -13.41 -9.62 -30.29
C SER A 2 -13.05 -8.68 -29.15
N GLU A 3 -13.76 -8.86 -28.05
CA GLU A 3 -13.54 -8.22 -26.76
C GLU A 3 -12.06 -8.32 -26.42
N GLN A 4 -11.36 -7.19 -26.54
CA GLN A 4 -10.06 -7.03 -25.90
C GLN A 4 -10.37 -7.08 -24.41
N GLU A 5 -10.19 -8.24 -23.77
CA GLU A 5 -9.85 -8.31 -22.35
C GLU A 5 -8.60 -7.45 -22.20
N GLN A 6 -8.82 -6.15 -22.05
CA GLN A 6 -7.83 -5.22 -21.56
C GLN A 6 -7.59 -5.68 -20.13
N GLU A 7 -6.64 -6.60 -19.99
CA GLU A 7 -5.98 -6.91 -18.73
C GLU A 7 -5.35 -5.58 -18.29
N TYR A 8 -6.18 -4.74 -17.68
CA TYR A 8 -5.76 -3.50 -17.07
C TYR A 8 -4.97 -3.96 -15.85
N VAL A 9 -3.67 -4.13 -16.05
CA VAL A 9 -2.71 -4.35 -14.97
C VAL A 9 -2.78 -3.08 -14.12
N PHE A 10 -3.65 -3.08 -13.12
CA PHE A 10 -3.76 -1.97 -12.19
C PHE A 10 -2.38 -1.76 -11.59
N HIS A 11 -1.80 -0.58 -11.81
CA HIS A 11 -0.57 -0.26 -11.12
C HIS A 11 -0.92 -0.23 -9.63
N PRO A 12 -0.13 -0.87 -8.75
CA PRO A 12 -0.44 -0.90 -7.32
C PRO A 12 -0.60 0.51 -6.73
N ALA A 13 0.12 1.49 -7.28
CA ALA A 13 -0.02 2.90 -6.95
C ALA A 13 -1.43 3.48 -7.21
N ASP A 14 -2.11 3.06 -8.27
CA ASP A 14 -3.47 3.50 -8.59
C ASP A 14 -4.48 2.96 -7.55
N LEU A 15 -4.26 1.74 -7.06
CA LEU A 15 -5.08 1.16 -6.00
C LEU A 15 -4.89 1.90 -4.66
N VAL A 16 -3.66 2.33 -4.36
CA VAL A 16 -3.37 3.16 -3.18
C VAL A 16 -3.97 4.55 -3.30
N GLU A 17 -3.91 5.16 -4.49
CA GLU A 17 -4.54 6.46 -4.75
C GLU A 17 -6.07 6.36 -4.64
N TYR A 18 -6.66 5.28 -5.17
CA TYR A 18 -8.07 4.97 -4.99
C TYR A 18 -8.43 4.80 -3.51
N ALA A 19 -7.57 4.18 -2.70
CA ALA A 19 -7.80 3.98 -1.27
C ALA A 19 -7.87 5.29 -0.47
N MET A 20 -7.26 6.39 -0.95
CA MET A 20 -7.24 7.68 -0.23
C MET A 20 -8.62 8.31 -0.03
N ASP A 21 -9.54 8.08 -0.96
CA ASP A 21 -10.87 8.71 -0.98
C ASP A 21 -11.98 7.75 -0.47
N LYS A 22 -11.59 6.57 0.01
CA LYS A 22 -12.52 5.47 0.28
C LYS A 22 -12.63 5.16 1.77
N PRO A 23 -13.78 4.61 2.21
CA PRO A 23 -13.91 4.12 3.58
C PRO A 23 -12.87 3.04 3.86
N ILE A 24 -12.48 2.90 5.13
CA ILE A 24 -11.43 1.98 5.60
C ILE A 24 -11.58 0.57 5.02
N GLY A 25 -12.80 0.04 4.92
CA GLY A 25 -13.03 -1.30 4.34
C GLY A 25 -12.59 -1.44 2.87
N ALA A 26 -12.89 -0.43 2.04
CA ALA A 26 -12.50 -0.42 0.64
C ALA A 26 -11.01 -0.07 0.48
N ALA A 27 -10.49 0.84 1.30
CA ALA A 27 -9.07 1.13 1.35
C ALA A 27 -8.24 -0.12 1.68
N ARG A 28 -8.68 -0.92 2.67
CA ARG A 28 -8.05 -2.20 3.03
C ARG A 28 -7.97 -3.15 1.85
N ALA A 29 -9.08 -3.37 1.15
CA ALA A 29 -9.10 -4.26 0.00
C ALA A 29 -8.14 -3.79 -1.11
N ALA A 30 -8.18 -2.50 -1.44
CA ALA A 30 -7.30 -1.93 -2.45
C ALA A 30 -5.82 -2.02 -2.08
N LEU A 31 -5.48 -1.80 -0.80
CA LEU A 31 -4.11 -1.92 -0.30
C LEU A 31 -3.64 -3.36 -0.24
N THR A 32 -4.48 -4.31 0.16
CA THR A 32 -4.12 -5.73 0.15
C THR A 32 -3.76 -6.19 -1.26
N ILE A 33 -4.54 -5.78 -2.27
CA ILE A 33 -4.29 -6.14 -3.67
C ILE A 33 -3.06 -5.37 -4.19
N GLY A 34 -2.99 -4.07 -3.95
CA GLY A 34 -1.88 -3.23 -4.43
C GLY A 34 -0.54 -3.48 -3.73
N LEU A 35 -0.52 -4.20 -2.63
CA LEU A 35 0.72 -4.54 -1.90
C LEU A 35 1.00 -6.04 -1.92
N GLU A 36 0.25 -6.82 -2.70
CA GLU A 36 0.42 -8.28 -2.77
C GLU A 36 1.84 -8.69 -3.22
N ASP A 37 2.40 -7.96 -4.17
CA ASP A 37 3.75 -8.18 -4.72
C ASP A 37 4.84 -7.27 -4.11
N ALA A 38 4.46 -6.43 -3.14
CA ALA A 38 5.39 -5.49 -2.51
C ALA A 38 6.20 -6.16 -1.38
N ASP A 39 7.43 -5.71 -1.14
CA ASP A 39 8.27 -6.10 0.01
C ASP A 39 7.78 -5.50 1.35
N VAL A 40 6.45 -5.37 1.52
CA VAL A 40 5.83 -4.92 2.77
C VAL A 40 4.61 -5.78 3.14
N TYR A 41 4.32 -5.89 4.45
CA TYR A 41 3.12 -6.59 4.89
C TYR A 41 1.92 -5.63 4.84
N PRO A 42 0.88 -5.92 4.02
CA PRO A 42 -0.28 -5.03 3.88
C PRO A 42 -1.01 -4.80 5.20
N ASP A 43 -1.01 -5.77 6.12
CA ASP A 43 -1.59 -5.64 7.46
C ASP A 43 -0.94 -4.51 8.29
N ILE A 44 0.38 -4.37 8.24
CA ILE A 44 1.11 -3.31 8.97
C ILE A 44 0.77 -1.94 8.38
N ILE A 45 0.71 -1.86 7.06
CA ILE A 45 0.32 -0.66 6.32
C ILE A 45 -1.12 -0.26 6.65
N ILE A 46 -2.04 -1.22 6.67
CA ILE A 46 -3.45 -1.04 7.02
C ILE A 46 -3.63 -0.63 8.49
N ALA A 47 -2.84 -1.20 9.40
CA ALA A 47 -2.89 -0.87 10.82
C ALA A 47 -2.50 0.60 11.05
N GLU A 48 -1.48 1.09 10.32
CA GLU A 48 -1.09 2.50 10.39
C GLU A 48 -2.21 3.43 9.90
N LEU A 49 -2.94 3.01 8.85
CA LEU A 49 -4.08 3.77 8.32
C LEU A 49 -5.31 3.79 9.22
N SER A 50 -5.40 2.87 10.18
CA SER A 50 -6.47 2.92 11.18
C SER A 50 -6.20 3.95 12.29
N GLY A 51 -5.04 4.61 12.24
CA GLY A 51 -4.63 5.68 13.13
C GLY A 51 -5.14 7.07 12.72
N ASN A 52 -4.25 8.06 12.80
CA ASN A 52 -4.57 9.47 12.61
C ASN A 52 -4.78 9.83 11.12
N MET A 53 -5.97 10.33 10.78
CA MET A 53 -6.37 10.67 9.40
C MET A 53 -5.42 11.62 8.65
N GLU A 54 -4.81 12.60 9.33
CA GLU A 54 -3.86 13.53 8.69
C GLU A 54 -2.53 12.86 8.36
N LEU A 55 -2.07 11.98 9.26
CA LEU A 55 -0.88 11.17 9.02
C LEU A 55 -1.13 10.16 7.90
N ASN A 56 -2.35 9.62 7.80
CA ASN A 56 -2.75 8.68 6.76
C ASN A 56 -2.62 9.29 5.36
N GLN A 57 -3.10 10.52 5.14
CA GLN A 57 -2.99 11.14 3.81
C GLN A 57 -1.53 11.36 3.38
N ARG A 58 -0.66 11.81 4.30
CA ARG A 58 0.77 11.97 4.02
C ARG A 58 1.45 10.64 3.78
N PHE A 59 1.10 9.63 4.56
CA PHE A 59 1.62 8.28 4.43
C PHE A 59 1.19 7.63 3.11
N LEU A 60 -0.09 7.68 2.75
CA LEU A 60 -0.60 7.19 1.47
C LEU A 60 0.09 7.89 0.31
N LYS A 61 0.32 9.21 0.37
CA LYS A 61 1.07 9.92 -0.69
C LYS A 61 2.50 9.40 -0.84
N LYS A 62 3.19 9.13 0.27
CA LYS A 62 4.50 8.48 0.24
C LYS A 62 4.43 7.07 -0.34
N LEU A 63 3.42 6.29 0.07
CA LEU A 63 3.20 4.93 -0.40
C LEU A 63 2.96 4.88 -1.91
N THR A 64 2.07 5.73 -2.44
CA THR A 64 1.85 5.89 -3.87
C THR A 64 3.13 6.28 -4.60
N GLY A 65 3.91 7.22 -4.05
CA GLY A 65 5.18 7.63 -4.63
C GLY A 65 6.22 6.51 -4.69
N ALA A 66 6.35 5.73 -3.61
CA ALA A 66 7.24 4.58 -3.55
C ALA A 66 6.83 3.50 -4.57
N LEU A 67 5.53 3.18 -4.63
CA LEU A 67 4.99 2.20 -5.57
C LEU A 67 5.20 2.61 -7.03
N ARG A 68 5.09 3.90 -7.36
CA ARG A 68 5.37 4.41 -8.72
C ARG A 68 6.85 4.33 -9.10
N LYS A 69 7.75 4.38 -8.11
CA LYS A 69 9.19 4.31 -8.32
C LYS A 69 9.64 2.87 -8.52
N ASP A 70 9.28 1.99 -7.60
CA ASP A 70 9.53 0.56 -7.68
C ASP A 70 8.49 -0.18 -6.80
N PRO A 71 7.49 -0.86 -7.39
CA PRO A 71 6.41 -1.46 -6.63
C PRO A 71 6.87 -2.62 -5.74
N ASN A 72 7.99 -3.25 -6.08
CA ASN A 72 8.49 -4.44 -5.40
C ASN A 72 9.40 -4.06 -4.23
N LYS A 73 10.08 -2.90 -4.27
CA LYS A 73 11.04 -2.46 -3.23
C LYS A 73 10.65 -1.14 -2.57
N ILE A 74 9.49 -1.10 -1.94
CA ILE A 74 9.00 0.12 -1.28
C ILE A 74 9.42 0.29 0.17
N ILE A 75 9.87 -0.77 0.86
CA ILE A 75 10.18 -0.71 2.30
C ILE A 75 11.21 0.37 2.65
N GLY A 76 12.19 0.60 1.77
CA GLY A 76 13.22 1.63 1.95
C GLY A 76 12.71 3.06 1.92
N ASP A 77 11.58 3.30 1.25
CA ASP A 77 10.91 4.61 1.17
C ASP A 77 9.82 4.77 2.27
N MET A 78 9.55 3.72 3.06
CA MET A 78 8.59 3.76 4.17
C MET A 78 9.13 4.50 5.41
N PRO A 79 8.25 5.05 6.28
CA PRO A 79 8.66 5.63 7.55
C PRO A 79 9.38 4.60 8.46
N ASN A 80 10.37 5.04 9.24
CA ASN A 80 11.13 4.19 10.16
C ASN A 80 10.26 3.35 11.10
N ARG A 81 9.09 3.87 11.50
CA ARG A 81 8.13 3.13 12.32
C ARG A 81 7.59 1.90 11.59
N ILE A 82 7.22 2.04 10.32
CA ILE A 82 6.75 0.93 9.48
C ILE A 82 7.88 -0.05 9.23
N GLN A 83 9.08 0.44 8.92
CA GLN A 83 10.25 -0.42 8.76
C GLN A 83 10.53 -1.24 10.03
N GLY A 84 10.41 -0.62 11.22
CA GLY A 84 10.51 -1.29 12.51
C GLY A 84 9.47 -2.39 12.67
N LEU A 85 8.19 -2.08 12.46
CA LEU A 85 7.09 -3.05 12.55
C LEU A 85 7.26 -4.22 11.57
N GLN A 86 7.72 -3.92 10.35
CA GLN A 86 8.03 -4.93 9.33
C GLN A 86 9.14 -5.87 9.81
N PHE A 87 10.18 -5.32 10.41
CA PHE A 87 11.31 -6.08 10.96
C PHE A 87 10.93 -6.89 12.19
N GLU A 88 10.14 -6.32 13.12
CA GLU A 88 9.59 -7.03 14.28
C GLU A 88 8.78 -8.24 13.84
N ARG A 89 7.92 -8.07 12.83
CA ARG A 89 7.14 -9.15 12.24
C ARG A 89 8.00 -10.21 11.55
N ASP A 90 9.06 -9.81 10.85
CA ASP A 90 10.01 -10.73 10.22
C ASP A 90 10.76 -11.57 11.28
N LEU A 91 11.03 -10.99 12.44
CA LEU A 91 11.59 -11.68 13.61
C LEU A 91 10.58 -12.53 14.40
N GLY A 92 9.28 -12.47 14.07
CA GLY A 92 8.22 -13.20 14.78
C GLY A 92 7.96 -12.70 16.20
N LEU A 93 8.28 -11.43 16.48
CA LEU A 93 8.05 -10.73 17.76
C LEU A 93 6.69 -10.05 17.79
#